data_AF-A0A7T5R1N9-F1
#
_entry.id   AF-A0A7T5R1N9-F1
#
_cell.length_a   1.000
_cell.length_b   1.000
_cell.length_c   1.000
_cell.angle_alpha   90.00
_cell.angle_beta   90.00
_cell.angle_gamma   90.00
#
_symmetry.space_group_name_H-M   'P 1'
#
loop_
_entity.id
_entity.type
_entity.pdbx_description
1 polymer ?
#
loop_
_entity_poly.entity_id
_entity_poly.type
_entity_poly.pdbx_seq_one_letter_code
_entity_poly.pdbx_strand_id
1 'polypeptide(L)'
;MTAPANKNMVVTRFAPSPTGWLHLGHAYSAVFAHNKAKEAGGRFLLRIEDIDPTRCTAPFENGIYEDLHWLGLRWEEPVRRQSDYMDDFKAALSRLHERGLLYPCFCSRKDIQEEIARSGYAPHGPEGMLYPGTCRHLSADEQAQKMQSGIPYAFRLDMAKALACVKGPLFWHDREKGEQRATPGILGDVVLARKDVATSYHLSVTVDDHLQGVTLVTRGEDLFYATHLHRLLQHLLDLNVPDYHHHGLMLDDQGKRFAKRNQSVTLRHLREVEKKSPQDVMKVTGIYLLSMAAVFFIMTVPANAQTPAEDPPATLEQQATRQVLRSPKKSFVTFSLENDSIGSGRDEDYTNGTRITYFDAQAAVPDIIHSVAGHIPTFSINQTTSVFYTLGQNLYTPSDITIREDVPGDRPWAAWLYLSAGLVTVTDNHADELELTAGIVGPAAAGEPVQRVVHEILGASTPKGWDNQLHNEPGLIASWNRRWPAAYSFSQGGYYAAVEPHIGLTAGNIYTYASSGITFYLTPDNGGLQDVPPRVRPAIPGTGFFATPDDSFGWYVFAGMEGRAVARNIFLDGNSFRDSPRIDKEPLVGDATLGLAATWDDIRVSYSVTYRTREFHGQDEGSLFGSVSLGYRY
;
A
#
# COMPACT_ATOMS: atom_id res chain seq x y z
N MET A 1 4.36 35.41 -36.39
CA MET A 1 3.04 35.56 -35.71
C MET A 1 2.72 34.22 -35.08
N THR A 2 3.05 34.06 -33.80
CA THR A 2 2.73 32.86 -33.01
C THR A 2 1.24 32.90 -32.66
N ALA A 3 0.52 31.80 -32.93
CA ALA A 3 -0.89 31.67 -32.62
C ALA A 3 -1.11 31.85 -31.10
N PRO A 4 -2.22 32.49 -30.67
CA PRO A 4 -2.50 32.66 -29.24
C PRO A 4 -2.69 31.30 -28.57
N ALA A 5 -1.94 31.06 -27.50
CA ALA A 5 -2.04 29.84 -26.69
C ALA A 5 -3.49 29.68 -26.18
N ASN A 6 -4.13 28.58 -26.56
CA ASN A 6 -5.48 28.27 -26.13
C ASN A 6 -5.44 28.02 -24.61
N LYS A 7 -6.01 28.94 -23.81
CA LYS A 7 -5.96 28.93 -22.33
C LYS A 7 -6.51 27.66 -21.66
N ASN A 8 -7.15 26.78 -22.43
CA ASN A 8 -7.75 25.54 -21.96
C ASN A 8 -6.92 24.27 -22.26
N MET A 9 -5.75 24.39 -22.89
CA MET A 9 -4.95 23.21 -23.22
C MET A 9 -4.12 22.74 -22.02
N VAL A 10 -4.29 21.48 -21.63
CA VAL A 10 -3.48 20.86 -20.57
C VAL A 10 -2.07 20.60 -21.12
N VAL A 11 -1.04 21.06 -20.41
CA VAL A 11 0.37 20.83 -20.72
C VAL A 11 1.00 20.22 -19.48
N THR A 12 1.43 18.97 -19.58
CA THR A 12 2.14 18.24 -18.53
C THR A 12 3.59 18.03 -18.91
N ARG A 13 4.43 17.67 -17.93
CA ARG A 13 5.82 17.29 -18.18
C ARG A 13 6.30 16.14 -17.29
N PHE A 14 7.11 15.27 -17.86
CA PHE A 14 8.00 14.40 -17.11
C PHE A 14 9.39 15.04 -17.07
N ALA A 15 9.93 15.28 -15.87
CA ALA A 15 11.14 16.06 -15.67
C ALA A 15 12.22 15.31 -14.85
N PRO A 16 12.84 14.24 -15.39
CA PRO A 16 13.85 13.46 -14.68
C PRO A 16 15.24 14.12 -14.67
N SER A 17 16.00 13.89 -13.60
CA SER A 17 17.45 14.19 -13.56
C SER A 17 18.28 12.96 -13.95
N PRO A 18 19.21 13.05 -14.93
CA PRO A 18 19.98 11.93 -15.48
C PRO A 18 21.14 11.50 -14.56
N THR A 19 20.82 11.14 -13.32
CA THR A 19 21.77 10.81 -12.25
C THR A 19 21.72 9.33 -11.84
N GLY A 20 21.04 8.52 -12.65
CA GLY A 20 20.85 7.08 -12.51
C GLY A 20 19.82 6.60 -13.54
N TRP A 21 19.73 5.28 -13.74
CA TRP A 21 18.71 4.67 -14.60
C TRP A 21 17.30 4.89 -14.04
N LEU A 22 16.29 4.94 -14.93
CA LEU A 22 14.89 5.02 -14.50
C LEU A 22 14.47 3.70 -13.82
N HIS A 23 13.49 3.82 -12.92
CA HIS A 23 12.89 2.69 -12.19
C HIS A 23 11.37 2.81 -12.26
N LEU A 24 10.64 1.86 -11.65
CA LEU A 24 9.18 1.79 -11.71
C LEU A 24 8.48 3.08 -11.26
N GLY A 25 8.92 3.71 -10.17
CA GLY A 25 8.41 5.04 -9.76
C GLY A 25 8.55 6.14 -10.82
N HIS A 26 9.63 6.14 -11.61
CA HIS A 26 9.78 7.06 -12.74
C HIS A 26 8.84 6.71 -13.89
N ALA A 27 8.70 5.43 -14.22
CA ALA A 27 7.73 4.98 -15.22
C ALA A 27 6.31 5.41 -14.85
N TYR A 28 5.89 5.20 -13.59
CA TYR A 28 4.59 5.64 -13.09
C TYR A 28 4.39 7.14 -13.29
N SER A 29 5.36 7.96 -12.85
CA SER A 29 5.29 9.42 -12.98
C SER A 29 5.20 9.87 -14.45
N ALA A 30 5.97 9.24 -15.35
CA ALA A 30 5.96 9.56 -16.77
C ALA A 30 4.64 9.16 -17.45
N VAL A 31 4.14 7.97 -17.17
CA VAL A 31 2.86 7.44 -17.68
C VAL A 31 1.70 8.28 -17.18
N PHE A 32 1.70 8.64 -15.90
CA PHE A 32 0.67 9.48 -15.29
C PHE A 32 0.60 10.84 -15.99
N ALA A 33 1.75 11.52 -16.13
CA ALA A 33 1.84 12.80 -16.82
C ALA A 33 1.36 12.73 -18.27
N HIS A 34 1.82 11.71 -19.00
CA HIS A 34 1.45 11.46 -20.40
C HIS A 34 -0.07 11.21 -20.55
N ASN A 35 -0.64 10.36 -19.69
CA ASN A 35 -2.07 10.05 -19.74
C ASN A 35 -2.93 11.27 -19.44
N LYS A 36 -2.53 12.12 -18.47
CA LYS A 36 -3.27 13.37 -18.19
C LYS A 36 -3.24 14.37 -19.33
N ALA A 37 -2.12 14.47 -20.06
CA ALA A 37 -2.10 15.24 -21.30
C ALA A 37 -3.01 14.60 -22.35
N LYS A 38 -2.87 13.29 -22.59
CA LYS A 38 -3.64 12.56 -23.62
C LYS A 38 -5.16 12.61 -23.39
N GLU A 39 -5.61 12.37 -22.17
CA GLU A 39 -7.03 12.44 -21.75
C GLU A 39 -7.64 13.82 -22.05
N ALA A 40 -6.85 14.88 -21.90
CA ALA A 40 -7.27 16.25 -22.13
C ALA A 40 -7.02 16.76 -23.56
N GLY A 41 -6.54 15.90 -24.48
CA GLY A 41 -6.11 16.32 -25.83
C GLY A 41 -4.98 17.36 -25.80
N GLY A 42 -4.17 17.32 -24.75
CA GLY A 42 -3.12 18.28 -24.42
C GLY A 42 -1.72 17.90 -24.91
N ARG A 43 -0.71 18.59 -24.36
CA ARG A 43 0.71 18.42 -24.71
C ARG A 43 1.46 17.72 -23.58
N PHE A 44 2.33 16.77 -23.94
CA PHE A 44 3.22 16.09 -23.00
C PHE A 44 4.68 16.43 -23.31
N LEU A 45 5.37 17.02 -22.34
CA LEU A 45 6.75 17.46 -22.48
C LEU A 45 7.72 16.52 -21.74
N LEU A 46 8.92 16.38 -22.28
CA LEU A 46 10.06 15.82 -21.57
C LEU A 46 11.06 16.96 -21.28
N ARG A 47 11.54 17.03 -20.03
CA ARG A 47 12.58 17.99 -19.62
C ARG A 47 13.69 17.28 -18.87
N ILE A 48 14.93 17.48 -19.28
CA ILE A 48 16.10 16.91 -18.60
C ILE A 48 16.57 17.90 -17.53
N GLU A 49 16.47 17.51 -16.25
CA GLU A 49 16.87 18.33 -15.11
C GLU A 49 18.32 18.04 -14.68
N ASP A 50 19.28 18.53 -15.47
CA ASP A 50 20.71 18.23 -15.39
C ASP A 50 21.58 19.37 -14.83
N ILE A 51 21.00 20.24 -13.99
CA ILE A 51 21.71 21.35 -13.34
C ILE A 51 22.87 20.93 -12.42
N ASP A 52 23.08 19.63 -12.19
CA ASP A 52 24.23 19.09 -11.45
C ASP A 52 25.13 18.27 -12.39
N PRO A 53 26.08 18.91 -13.09
CA PRO A 53 26.89 18.23 -14.10
C PRO A 53 27.79 17.14 -13.51
N THR A 54 28.09 17.19 -12.20
CA THR A 54 28.93 16.18 -11.54
C THR A 54 28.21 14.84 -11.37
N ARG A 55 26.88 14.86 -11.35
CA ARG A 55 26.04 13.67 -11.17
C ARG A 55 25.36 13.24 -12.47
N CYS A 56 25.30 14.12 -13.46
CA CYS A 56 24.61 13.88 -14.72
C CYS A 56 25.54 13.27 -15.76
N THR A 57 25.12 12.20 -16.41
CA THR A 57 25.95 11.53 -17.43
C THR A 57 25.17 11.25 -18.71
N ALA A 58 25.84 11.32 -19.85
CA ALA A 58 25.24 11.04 -21.16
C ALA A 58 24.59 9.63 -21.25
N PRO A 59 25.18 8.55 -20.68
CA PRO A 59 24.51 7.24 -20.65
C PRO A 59 23.17 7.25 -19.90
N PHE A 60 23.06 7.96 -18.77
CA PHE A 60 21.79 8.05 -18.04
C PHE A 60 20.76 8.90 -18.79
N GLU A 61 21.19 9.95 -19.49
CA GLU A 61 20.28 10.73 -20.33
C GLU A 61 19.75 9.91 -21.52
N ASN A 62 20.65 9.22 -22.24
CA ASN A 62 20.24 8.33 -23.33
C ASN A 62 19.30 7.20 -22.85
N GLY A 63 19.58 6.65 -21.66
CA GLY A 63 18.71 5.68 -21.00
C GLY A 63 17.28 6.17 -20.77
N ILE A 64 17.11 7.44 -20.41
CA ILE A 64 15.78 8.04 -20.25
C ILE A 64 15.01 7.99 -21.58
N TYR A 65 15.63 8.39 -22.69
CA TYR A 65 14.97 8.35 -24.00
C TYR A 65 14.62 6.92 -24.42
N GLU A 66 15.55 5.97 -24.25
CA GLU A 66 15.34 4.55 -24.56
C GLU A 66 14.19 3.95 -23.74
N ASP A 67 14.17 4.19 -22.43
CA ASP A 67 13.16 3.67 -21.52
C ASP A 67 11.76 4.24 -21.82
N LEU A 68 11.66 5.54 -22.09
CA LEU A 68 10.38 6.17 -22.42
C LEU A 68 9.86 5.74 -23.80
N HIS A 69 10.73 5.59 -24.80
CA HIS A 69 10.36 5.00 -26.10
C HIS A 69 9.89 3.56 -25.95
N TRP A 70 10.60 2.76 -25.15
CA TRP A 70 10.22 1.38 -24.88
C TRP A 70 8.85 1.29 -24.19
N LEU A 71 8.54 2.19 -23.25
CA LEU A 71 7.20 2.32 -22.64
C LEU A 71 6.10 2.80 -23.63
N GLY A 72 6.46 3.17 -24.86
CA GLY A 72 5.53 3.67 -25.88
C GLY A 72 5.08 5.11 -25.65
N LEU A 73 5.77 5.87 -24.79
CA LEU A 73 5.45 7.27 -24.52
C LEU A 73 6.02 8.16 -25.62
N ARG A 74 5.21 9.11 -26.10
CA ARG A 74 5.63 10.12 -27.09
C ARG A 74 5.53 11.50 -26.47
N TRP A 75 6.60 12.27 -26.55
CA TRP A 75 6.69 13.64 -26.04
C TRP A 75 6.93 14.63 -27.19
N GLU A 76 6.75 15.91 -26.88
CA GLU A 76 7.04 17.01 -27.80
C GLU A 76 8.55 17.27 -27.92
N GLU A 77 9.00 17.52 -29.14
CA GLU A 77 10.38 17.90 -29.44
C GLU A 77 10.46 19.37 -29.90
N PRO A 78 11.57 20.07 -29.63
CA PRO A 78 12.79 19.59 -28.97
C PRO A 78 12.66 19.46 -27.45
N VAL A 79 13.42 18.51 -26.87
CA VAL A 79 13.53 18.33 -25.41
C VAL A 79 14.33 19.49 -24.79
N ARG A 80 13.82 20.05 -23.70
CA ARG A 80 14.55 21.08 -22.94
C ARG A 80 15.52 20.42 -21.95
N ARG A 81 16.80 20.74 -22.05
CA ARG A 81 17.83 20.38 -21.05
C ARG A 81 18.21 21.61 -20.25
N GLN A 82 18.11 21.55 -18.92
CA GLN A 82 18.24 22.75 -18.08
C GLN A 82 19.62 23.41 -18.17
N SER A 83 20.69 22.62 -18.33
CA SER A 83 22.05 23.14 -18.49
C SER A 83 22.23 24.03 -19.73
N ASP A 84 21.43 23.85 -20.78
CA ASP A 84 21.47 24.67 -21.99
C ASP A 84 20.82 26.06 -21.80
N TYR A 85 20.09 26.27 -20.69
CA TYR A 85 19.29 27.48 -20.43
C TYR A 85 19.62 28.16 -19.09
N MET A 86 20.87 28.06 -18.64
CA MET A 86 21.30 28.65 -17.37
C MET A 86 21.08 30.16 -17.26
N ASP A 87 21.04 30.89 -18.38
CA ASP A 87 20.81 32.34 -18.37
C ASP A 87 19.39 32.71 -17.95
N ASP A 88 18.39 31.86 -18.21
CA ASP A 88 17.01 32.07 -17.73
C ASP A 88 16.97 32.07 -16.18
N PHE A 89 17.71 31.15 -15.56
CA PHE A 89 17.79 31.05 -14.11
C PHE A 89 18.60 32.19 -13.50
N LYS A 90 19.69 32.62 -14.15
CA LYS A 90 20.44 33.81 -13.74
C LYS A 90 19.56 35.05 -13.77
N ALA A 91 18.76 35.25 -14.82
CA ALA A 91 17.85 36.38 -14.92
C ALA A 91 16.80 36.38 -13.79
N ALA A 92 16.22 35.22 -13.49
CA ALA A 92 15.28 35.07 -12.37
C ALA A 92 15.96 35.35 -11.02
N LEU A 93 17.17 34.84 -10.81
CA LEU A 93 17.96 35.08 -9.60
C LEU A 93 18.30 36.57 -9.42
N SER A 94 18.73 37.25 -10.50
CA SER A 94 19.03 38.68 -10.49
C SER A 94 17.82 39.52 -10.08
N ARG A 95 16.62 39.20 -10.59
CA ARG A 95 15.38 39.89 -10.17
C ARG A 95 15.08 39.75 -8.68
N LEU A 96 15.35 38.59 -8.09
CA LEU A 96 15.19 38.39 -6.64
C LEU A 96 16.27 39.13 -5.85
N HIS A 97 17.50 39.16 -6.38
CA HIS A 97 18.63 39.86 -5.77
C HIS A 97 18.44 41.38 -5.76
N GLU A 98 18.05 41.98 -6.89
CA GLU A 98 17.76 43.42 -7.03
C GLU A 98 16.66 43.90 -6.08
N ARG A 99 15.74 43.01 -5.73
CA ARG A 99 14.68 43.27 -4.74
C ARG A 99 15.12 43.08 -3.29
N GLY A 100 16.40 42.76 -3.05
CA GLY A 100 16.95 42.54 -1.71
C GLY A 100 16.40 41.30 -1.00
N LEU A 101 15.90 40.32 -1.75
CA LEU A 101 15.28 39.10 -1.22
C LEU A 101 16.27 37.94 -1.04
N LEU A 102 17.50 38.10 -1.52
CA LEU A 102 18.54 37.08 -1.41
C LEU A 102 19.67 37.56 -0.51
N TYR A 103 20.32 36.62 0.18
CA TYR A 103 21.57 36.86 0.89
C TYR A 103 22.53 35.68 0.69
N PRO A 104 23.86 35.92 0.67
CA PRO A 104 24.86 34.87 0.59
C PRO A 104 25.00 34.14 1.93
N CYS A 105 25.03 32.82 1.86
CA CYS A 105 25.25 31.91 2.98
C CYS A 105 26.57 31.19 2.80
N PHE A 106 27.48 31.38 3.75
CA PHE A 106 28.82 30.77 3.77
C PHE A 106 28.89 29.50 4.62
N CYS A 107 27.81 29.16 5.34
CA CYS A 107 27.76 27.99 6.21
C CYS A 107 27.92 26.68 5.42
N SER A 108 28.81 25.82 5.89
CA SER A 108 28.83 24.41 5.53
C SER A 108 27.64 23.66 6.14
N ARG A 109 27.35 22.44 5.66
CA ARG A 109 26.34 21.57 6.30
C ARG A 109 26.66 21.30 7.78
N LYS A 110 27.95 21.15 8.09
CA LYS A 110 28.43 20.93 9.47
C LYS A 110 28.15 22.16 10.34
N ASP A 111 28.43 23.36 9.83
CA ASP A 111 28.19 24.61 10.57
C ASP A 111 26.70 24.78 10.91
N ILE A 112 25.81 24.43 9.98
CA ILE A 112 24.36 24.48 10.18
C ILE A 112 23.93 23.48 11.28
N GLN A 113 24.43 22.25 11.24
CA GLN A 113 24.11 21.23 12.24
C GLN A 113 24.60 21.61 13.64
N GLU A 114 25.82 22.13 13.74
CA GLU A 114 26.39 22.58 15.01
C GLU A 114 25.63 23.76 15.59
N GLU A 115 25.20 24.71 14.77
CA GLU A 115 24.42 25.87 15.22
C GLU A 115 23.03 25.46 15.73
N ILE A 116 22.37 24.51 15.06
CA ILE A 116 21.09 23.95 15.52
C ILE A 116 21.27 23.22 16.86
N ALA A 117 22.33 22.42 17.00
CA ALA A 117 22.63 21.72 18.25
C ALA A 117 22.88 22.68 19.42
N ARG A 118 23.53 23.83 19.16
CA ARG A 118 23.77 24.88 20.16
C ARG A 118 22.51 25.65 20.55
N SER A 119 21.54 25.76 19.64
CA SER A 119 20.32 26.55 19.85
C SER A 119 19.30 25.86 20.76
N GLY A 120 19.50 24.59 21.13
CA GLY A 120 18.62 23.82 22.04
C GLY A 120 17.21 23.54 21.50
N TYR A 121 16.88 24.06 20.32
CA TYR A 121 15.62 23.92 19.62
C TYR A 121 15.93 23.54 18.17
N ALA A 122 15.46 22.38 17.73
CA ALA A 122 15.60 21.93 16.35
C ALA A 122 14.27 22.14 15.62
N PRO A 123 14.01 23.33 15.02
CA PRO A 123 12.82 23.49 14.20
C PRO A 123 12.93 22.57 12.97
N HIS A 124 12.13 21.51 12.97
CA HIS A 124 11.99 20.60 11.85
C HIS A 124 10.88 21.11 10.92
N GLY A 125 11.23 21.33 9.65
CA GLY A 125 10.27 21.56 8.57
C GLY A 125 9.92 20.25 7.87
N PRO A 126 8.92 20.27 6.97
CA PRO A 126 8.47 19.07 6.25
C PRO A 126 9.55 18.49 5.31
N GLU A 127 10.55 19.27 4.92
CA GLU A 127 11.70 18.84 4.09
C GLU A 127 13.01 18.70 4.89
N GLY A 128 12.91 18.64 6.23
CA GLY A 128 14.04 18.44 7.13
C GLY A 128 14.43 19.69 7.94
N MET A 129 15.71 19.81 8.27
CA MET A 129 16.21 20.86 9.17
C MET A 129 16.10 22.25 8.54
N LEU A 130 15.50 23.19 9.27
CA LEU A 130 15.43 24.60 8.85
C LEU A 130 16.77 25.30 9.07
N TYR A 131 17.12 26.21 8.15
CA TYR A 131 18.32 27.02 8.30
C TYR A 131 18.17 28.00 9.49
N PRO A 132 19.12 28.03 10.45
CA PRO A 132 18.99 28.83 11.67
C PRO A 132 19.18 30.34 11.47
N GLY A 133 19.52 30.79 10.25
CA GLY A 133 19.64 32.22 9.95
C GLY A 133 21.02 32.82 10.23
N THR A 134 22.06 32.03 10.51
CA THR A 134 23.41 32.48 10.91
C THR A 134 24.00 33.56 10.01
N CYS A 135 23.89 33.41 8.68
CA CYS A 135 24.40 34.37 7.70
C CYS A 135 23.38 35.46 7.31
N ARG A 136 22.12 35.35 7.74
CA ARG A 136 21.05 36.30 7.36
C ARG A 136 21.34 37.71 7.88
N HIS A 137 22.02 37.79 9.03
CA HIS A 137 22.29 39.05 9.73
C HIS A 137 23.67 39.65 9.44
N LEU A 138 24.46 39.05 8.54
CA LEU A 138 25.74 39.64 8.12
C LEU A 138 25.49 40.97 7.42
N SER A 139 26.28 41.99 7.75
CA SER A 139 26.26 43.28 7.05
C SER A 139 26.70 43.13 5.59
N ALA A 140 26.31 44.10 4.74
CA ALA A 140 26.70 44.09 3.33
C ALA A 140 28.23 44.08 3.14
N ASP A 141 28.96 44.78 4.01
CA ASP A 141 30.43 44.82 3.99
C ASP A 141 31.05 43.47 4.36
N GLU A 142 30.55 42.80 5.39
CA GLU A 142 31.01 41.46 5.77
C GLU A 142 30.71 40.41 4.69
N GLN A 143 29.54 40.50 4.06
CA GLN A 143 29.18 39.64 2.93
C GLN A 143 30.14 39.86 1.77
N ALA A 144 30.38 41.12 1.38
CA ALA A 144 31.29 41.48 0.29
C ALA A 144 32.73 41.01 0.59
N GLN A 145 33.22 41.21 1.82
CA GLN A 145 34.56 40.79 2.23
C GLN A 145 34.72 39.26 2.15
N LYS A 146 33.74 38.49 2.63
CA LYS A 146 33.76 37.02 2.57
C LYS A 146 33.66 36.49 1.13
N MET A 147 32.91 37.17 0.26
CA MET A 147 32.84 36.82 -1.16
C MET A 147 34.16 37.13 -1.87
N GLN A 148 34.75 38.29 -1.60
CA GLN A 148 36.03 38.71 -2.19
C GLN A 148 37.21 37.84 -1.72
N SER A 149 37.15 37.28 -0.52
CA SER A 149 38.16 36.32 -0.02
C SER A 149 38.05 34.93 -0.65
N GLY A 150 37.07 34.70 -1.54
CA GLY A 150 36.91 33.45 -2.26
C GLY A 150 36.25 32.33 -1.47
N ILE A 151 35.63 32.62 -0.32
CA ILE A 151 34.89 31.61 0.44
C ILE A 151 33.67 31.17 -0.38
N PRO A 152 33.48 29.86 -0.67
CA PRO A 152 32.31 29.39 -1.40
C PRO A 152 31.01 29.71 -0.66
N TYR A 153 30.01 30.20 -1.38
CA TYR A 153 28.72 30.61 -0.79
C TYR A 153 27.55 30.20 -1.67
N ALA A 154 26.38 30.02 -1.06
CA ALA A 154 25.11 29.80 -1.76
C ALA A 154 24.20 31.02 -1.57
N PHE A 155 23.30 31.32 -2.51
CA PHE A 155 22.26 32.33 -2.28
C PHE A 155 21.02 31.68 -1.68
N ARG A 156 20.57 32.20 -0.53
CA ARG A 156 19.32 31.82 0.11
C ARG A 156 18.26 32.90 -0.07
N LEU A 157 17.00 32.46 -0.13
CA LEU A 157 15.85 33.35 -0.03
C LEU A 157 15.67 33.79 1.43
N ASP A 158 15.64 35.10 1.67
CA ASP A 158 15.17 35.66 2.93
C ASP A 158 13.65 35.47 3.00
N MET A 159 13.21 34.42 3.69
CA MET A 159 11.79 34.04 3.72
C MET A 159 10.92 35.14 4.35
N ALA A 160 11.46 35.87 5.33
CA ALA A 160 10.73 36.95 6.00
C ALA A 160 10.48 38.13 5.04
N LYS A 161 11.52 38.60 4.34
CA LYS A 161 11.37 39.67 3.33
C LYS A 161 10.52 39.23 2.14
N ALA A 162 10.66 37.98 1.72
CA ALA A 162 9.87 37.40 0.64
C ALA A 162 8.37 37.40 0.99
N LEU A 163 8.00 36.94 2.19
CA LEU A 163 6.63 36.96 2.68
C LEU A 163 6.07 38.37 2.86
N ALA A 164 6.90 39.33 3.28
CA ALA A 164 6.51 40.74 3.40
C ALA A 164 6.13 41.39 2.05
N CYS A 165 6.60 40.84 0.92
CA CYS A 165 6.22 41.32 -0.41
C CYS A 165 4.82 40.86 -0.85
N VAL A 166 4.20 39.92 -0.13
CA VAL A 166 2.94 39.29 -0.54
C VAL A 166 1.75 40.09 0.00
N LYS A 167 0.94 40.64 -0.91
CA LYS A 167 -0.27 41.43 -0.57
C LYS A 167 -1.50 40.52 -0.41
N GLY A 168 -1.48 39.63 0.60
CA GLY A 168 -2.59 38.73 0.92
C GLY A 168 -2.25 37.23 0.86
N PRO A 169 -3.18 36.33 1.19
CA PRO A 169 -2.94 34.89 1.09
C PRO A 169 -2.74 34.48 -0.38
N LEU A 170 -1.75 33.62 -0.62
CA LEU A 170 -1.58 32.94 -1.90
C LEU A 170 -2.27 31.59 -1.85
N PHE A 171 -2.87 31.18 -2.97
CA PHE A 171 -3.50 29.89 -3.14
C PHE A 171 -2.94 29.16 -4.35
N TRP A 172 -3.02 27.84 -4.32
CA TRP A 172 -2.75 26.93 -5.43
C TRP A 172 -3.74 25.77 -5.39
N HIS A 173 -4.01 25.15 -6.52
CA HIS A 173 -5.00 24.09 -6.62
C HIS A 173 -4.32 22.74 -6.86
N ASP A 174 -4.62 21.77 -6.01
CA ASP A 174 -4.30 20.37 -6.26
C ASP A 174 -5.57 19.65 -6.74
N ARG A 175 -5.50 18.92 -7.86
CA ARG A 175 -6.67 18.25 -8.45
C ARG A 175 -7.23 17.12 -7.59
N GLU A 176 -6.44 16.57 -6.67
CA GLU A 176 -6.88 15.55 -5.73
C GLU A 176 -7.25 16.16 -4.37
N LYS A 177 -6.40 17.07 -3.86
CA LYS A 177 -6.55 17.64 -2.51
C LYS A 177 -7.33 18.95 -2.44
N GLY A 178 -7.74 19.50 -3.58
CA GLY A 178 -8.49 20.74 -3.70
C GLY A 178 -7.63 22.00 -3.54
N GLU A 179 -8.28 23.14 -3.27
CA GLU A 179 -7.61 24.42 -3.07
C GLU A 179 -6.76 24.43 -1.78
N GLN A 180 -5.50 24.84 -1.91
CA GLN A 180 -4.52 24.91 -0.84
C GLN A 180 -4.10 26.36 -0.59
N ARG A 181 -4.07 26.76 0.68
CA ARG A 181 -3.44 28.01 1.10
C ARG A 181 -1.91 27.83 1.16
N ALA A 182 -1.15 28.69 0.50
CA ALA A 182 0.30 28.61 0.50
C ALA A 182 0.89 29.06 1.86
N THR A 183 1.75 28.23 2.45
CA THR A 183 2.44 28.46 3.72
C THR A 183 3.96 28.28 3.57
N PRO A 184 4.63 29.01 2.66
CA PRO A 184 6.05 28.79 2.33
C PRO A 184 7.00 28.95 3.54
N GLY A 185 6.58 29.68 4.57
CA GLY A 185 7.34 29.85 5.80
C GLY A 185 7.71 28.55 6.51
N ILE A 186 6.98 27.46 6.29
CA ILE A 186 7.29 26.14 6.87
C ILE A 186 8.65 25.57 6.38
N LEU A 187 9.20 26.09 5.28
CA LEU A 187 10.47 25.65 4.69
C LEU A 187 11.67 26.53 5.08
N GLY A 188 11.44 27.65 5.76
CA GLY A 188 12.50 28.59 6.15
C GLY A 188 13.29 29.16 4.95
N ASP A 189 14.53 29.59 5.19
CA ASP A 189 15.37 30.22 4.15
C ASP A 189 16.00 29.17 3.23
N VAL A 190 15.34 28.89 2.13
CA VAL A 190 15.75 27.90 1.13
C VAL A 190 16.88 28.40 0.23
N VAL A 191 17.71 27.49 -0.27
CA VAL A 191 18.77 27.80 -1.24
C VAL A 191 18.16 27.95 -2.63
N LEU A 192 18.37 29.10 -3.27
CA LEU A 192 17.92 29.37 -4.65
C LEU A 192 19.05 29.33 -5.68
N ALA A 193 20.30 29.51 -5.26
CA ALA A 193 21.48 29.20 -6.07
C ALA A 193 22.56 28.53 -5.23
N ARG A 194 23.10 27.41 -5.74
CA ARG A 194 24.17 26.67 -5.07
C ARG A 194 25.52 27.37 -5.26
N LYS A 195 26.51 26.95 -4.47
CA LYS A 195 27.88 27.48 -4.53
C LYS A 195 28.64 27.13 -5.81
N ASP A 196 28.27 25.99 -6.40
CA ASP A 196 28.88 25.38 -7.57
C ASP A 196 28.04 25.59 -8.83
N VAL A 197 26.76 25.95 -8.67
CA VAL A 197 25.82 26.14 -9.78
C VAL A 197 24.90 27.32 -9.48
N ALA A 198 24.79 28.25 -10.42
CA ALA A 198 24.00 29.48 -10.29
C ALA A 198 22.46 29.29 -10.33
N THR A 199 21.96 28.16 -9.84
CA THR A 199 20.53 27.86 -9.66
C THR A 199 20.32 26.76 -8.61
N SER A 200 19.06 26.41 -8.36
CA SER A 200 18.60 25.31 -7.51
C SER A 200 17.44 24.59 -8.19
N TYR A 201 17.08 23.41 -7.68
CA TYR A 201 15.88 22.70 -8.12
C TYR A 201 14.62 23.59 -8.07
N HIS A 202 14.37 24.27 -6.93
CA HIS A 202 13.15 25.07 -6.77
C HIS A 202 13.06 26.25 -7.73
N LEU A 203 14.18 26.94 -8.00
CA LEU A 203 14.21 28.04 -8.95
C LEU A 203 14.02 27.52 -10.38
N SER A 204 14.80 26.52 -10.78
CA SER A 204 14.80 26.01 -12.16
C SER A 204 13.46 25.39 -12.55
N VAL A 205 12.88 24.51 -11.71
CA VAL A 205 11.59 23.86 -12.01
C VAL A 205 10.46 24.89 -12.17
N THR A 206 10.46 25.94 -11.34
CA THR A 206 9.42 26.96 -11.34
C THR A 206 9.51 27.87 -12.56
N VAL A 207 10.73 28.28 -12.94
CA VAL A 207 10.99 29.10 -14.13
C VAL A 207 10.67 28.30 -15.41
N ASP A 208 11.12 27.05 -15.49
CA ASP A 208 10.89 26.23 -16.68
C ASP A 208 9.42 25.85 -16.87
N ASP A 209 8.69 25.54 -15.79
CA ASP A 209 7.26 25.25 -15.88
C ASP A 209 6.51 26.48 -16.46
N HIS A 210 6.91 27.70 -16.11
CA HIS A 210 6.38 28.92 -16.73
C HIS A 210 6.77 29.06 -18.21
N LEU A 211 8.06 28.94 -18.53
CA LEU A 211 8.57 29.14 -19.90
C LEU A 211 8.03 28.11 -20.90
N GLN A 212 7.86 26.85 -20.46
CA GLN A 212 7.30 25.79 -21.29
C GLN A 212 5.76 25.81 -21.33
N GLY A 213 5.12 26.71 -20.57
CA GLY A 213 3.67 26.82 -20.49
C GLY A 213 3.00 25.60 -19.87
N VAL A 214 3.67 24.96 -18.90
CA VAL A 214 3.09 23.85 -18.13
C VAL A 214 1.87 24.37 -17.37
N THR A 215 0.72 23.73 -17.59
CA THR A 215 -0.55 24.09 -16.93
C THR A 215 -0.97 23.06 -15.88
N LEU A 216 -0.41 21.85 -15.91
CA LEU A 216 -0.61 20.83 -14.90
C LEU A 216 0.71 20.18 -14.51
N VAL A 217 1.17 20.44 -13.29
CA VAL A 217 2.35 19.81 -12.70
C VAL A 217 1.93 18.50 -12.02
N THR A 218 2.29 17.37 -12.64
CA THR A 218 2.14 16.04 -12.05
C THR A 218 3.47 15.59 -11.45
N ARG A 219 3.47 15.22 -10.17
CA ARG A 219 4.67 14.72 -9.45
C ARG A 219 4.27 13.92 -8.22
N GLY A 220 5.23 13.22 -7.61
CA GLY A 220 4.99 12.48 -6.37
C GLY A 220 4.59 13.37 -5.20
N GLU A 221 3.79 12.83 -4.28
CA GLU A 221 3.34 13.54 -3.07
C GLU A 221 4.46 13.96 -2.11
N ASP A 222 5.66 13.38 -2.23
CA ASP A 222 6.85 13.83 -1.50
C ASP A 222 7.21 15.29 -1.79
N LEU A 223 6.82 15.80 -2.97
CA LEU A 223 7.05 17.17 -3.40
C LEU A 223 5.84 18.08 -3.12
N PHE A 224 4.85 17.60 -2.38
CA PHE A 224 3.65 18.38 -2.04
C PHE A 224 4.01 19.67 -1.30
N TYR A 225 4.84 19.58 -0.25
CA TYR A 225 5.23 20.75 0.54
C TYR A 225 6.12 21.74 -0.22
N ALA A 226 6.94 21.27 -1.17
CA ALA A 226 7.72 22.14 -2.06
C ALA A 226 6.83 23.12 -2.84
N THR A 227 5.56 22.75 -3.09
CA THR A 227 4.59 23.58 -3.81
C THR A 227 4.29 24.90 -3.10
N HIS A 228 4.32 24.93 -1.77
CA HIS A 228 4.12 26.18 -1.04
C HIS A 228 5.20 27.21 -1.40
N LEU A 229 6.46 26.77 -1.51
CA LEU A 229 7.57 27.60 -1.96
C LEU A 229 7.46 27.93 -3.45
N HIS A 230 7.16 26.96 -4.32
CA HIS A 230 7.01 27.21 -5.76
C HIS A 230 5.93 28.27 -6.02
N ARG A 231 4.83 28.22 -5.24
CA ARG A 231 3.78 29.23 -5.30
C ARG A 231 4.24 30.63 -4.90
N LEU A 232 5.11 30.74 -3.89
CA LEU A 232 5.74 32.00 -3.50
C LEU A 232 6.67 32.51 -4.61
N LEU A 233 7.52 31.64 -5.16
CA LEU A 233 8.43 32.00 -6.25
C LEU A 233 7.66 32.48 -7.48
N GLN A 234 6.56 31.82 -7.85
CA GLN A 234 5.68 32.26 -8.92
C GLN A 234 5.14 33.67 -8.67
N HIS A 235 4.70 33.97 -7.45
CA HIS A 235 4.25 35.32 -7.11
C HIS A 235 5.39 36.35 -7.19
N LEU A 236 6.56 36.04 -6.64
CA LEU A 236 7.69 36.98 -6.62
C LEU A 236 8.24 37.24 -8.02
N LEU A 237 8.25 36.24 -8.88
CA LEU A 237 8.80 36.34 -10.23
C LEU A 237 7.72 36.68 -11.28
N ASP A 238 6.47 36.88 -10.88
CA ASP A 238 5.34 37.14 -11.79
C ASP A 238 5.18 36.04 -12.86
N LEU A 239 5.20 34.78 -12.40
CA LEU A 239 5.10 33.59 -13.23
C LEU A 239 3.68 33.02 -13.18
N ASN A 240 3.34 32.24 -14.20
CA ASN A 240 2.08 31.49 -14.26
C ASN A 240 1.98 30.50 -13.09
N VAL A 241 0.76 30.32 -12.58
CA VAL A 241 0.45 29.33 -11.55
C VAL A 241 -0.25 28.15 -12.24
N PRO A 242 0.38 26.97 -12.32
CA PRO A 242 -0.26 25.77 -12.86
C PRO A 242 -1.20 25.15 -11.82
N ASP A 243 -2.06 24.24 -12.28
CA ASP A 243 -2.66 23.23 -11.42
C ASP A 243 -1.58 22.22 -11.00
N TYR A 244 -1.81 21.56 -9.88
CA TYR A 244 -0.98 20.47 -9.39
C TYR A 244 -1.78 19.17 -9.30
N HIS A 245 -1.10 18.05 -9.46
CA HIS A 245 -1.63 16.74 -9.10
C HIS A 245 -0.50 15.92 -8.48
N HIS A 246 -0.51 15.85 -7.16
CA HIS A 246 0.47 15.09 -6.40
C HIS A 246 0.06 13.62 -6.31
N HIS A 247 0.48 12.84 -7.29
CA HIS A 247 0.15 11.42 -7.33
C HIS A 247 0.85 10.66 -6.21
N GLY A 248 0.25 9.55 -5.77
CA GLY A 248 0.86 8.63 -4.82
C GLY A 248 2.26 8.18 -5.27
N LEU A 249 3.09 7.81 -4.31
CA LEU A 249 4.40 7.23 -4.61
C LEU A 249 4.25 5.74 -4.90
N MET A 250 4.98 5.27 -5.91
CA MET A 250 5.25 3.85 -6.02
C MET A 250 6.19 3.48 -4.88
N LEU A 251 5.66 2.69 -3.96
CA LEU A 251 6.43 2.06 -2.91
C LEU A 251 6.97 0.74 -3.48
N ASP A 252 8.17 0.34 -3.06
CA ASP A 252 8.63 -1.01 -3.37
C ASP A 252 7.75 -2.03 -2.62
N ASP A 253 8.09 -3.31 -2.77
CA ASP A 253 7.52 -4.37 -1.93
C ASP A 253 7.65 -4.05 -0.43
N GLN A 254 8.63 -3.24 -0.13
CA GLN A 254 8.76 -2.49 1.07
C GLN A 254 7.95 -1.20 1.02
N GLY A 255 7.09 -0.79 1.96
CA GLY A 255 6.51 0.57 1.99
C GLY A 255 7.48 1.77 1.83
N LYS A 256 8.77 1.53 1.59
CA LYS A 256 9.79 2.47 1.18
C LYS A 256 9.59 2.90 -0.28
N ARG A 257 9.89 4.17 -0.52
CA ARG A 257 9.83 4.74 -1.86
C ARG A 257 10.83 4.02 -2.77
N PHE A 258 10.44 3.69 -4.01
CA PHE A 258 11.42 3.46 -5.08
C PHE A 258 12.29 4.72 -5.23
N ALA A 259 13.44 4.72 -4.58
CA ALA A 259 14.36 5.84 -4.49
C ALA A 259 15.76 5.40 -4.89
N LYS A 260 16.52 6.33 -5.48
CA LYS A 260 17.91 6.19 -5.98
C LYS A 260 18.93 5.50 -5.06
N ARG A 261 18.60 5.20 -3.79
CA ARG A 261 19.51 4.58 -2.80
C ARG A 261 19.23 3.11 -2.53
N ASN A 262 18.02 2.63 -2.79
CA ASN A 262 17.76 1.19 -2.85
C ASN A 262 18.08 0.75 -4.28
N GLN A 263 18.62 -0.45 -4.45
CA GLN A 263 18.85 -1.06 -5.76
C GLN A 263 17.52 -1.45 -6.44
N SER A 264 16.58 -0.50 -6.53
CA SER A 264 15.32 -0.64 -7.23
C SER A 264 15.56 -1.16 -8.64
N VAL A 265 14.80 -2.18 -9.01
CA VAL A 265 14.94 -2.80 -10.33
C VAL A 265 14.69 -1.72 -11.40
N THR A 266 15.72 -1.44 -12.18
CA THR A 266 15.69 -0.40 -13.22
C THR A 266 14.83 -0.86 -14.40
N LEU A 267 14.24 0.08 -15.14
CA LEU A 267 13.46 -0.25 -16.34
C LEU A 267 14.33 -0.97 -17.38
N ARG A 268 15.59 -0.55 -17.50
CA ARG A 268 16.60 -1.24 -18.28
C ARG A 268 16.77 -2.71 -17.86
N HIS A 269 16.87 -3.00 -16.56
CA HIS A 269 16.97 -4.38 -16.07
C HIS A 269 15.71 -5.19 -16.39
N LEU A 270 14.52 -4.63 -16.15
CA LEU A 270 13.25 -5.29 -16.49
C LEU A 270 13.17 -5.63 -17.99
N ARG A 271 13.62 -4.73 -18.85
CA ARG A 271 13.64 -4.92 -20.31
C ARG A 271 14.70 -5.93 -20.75
N GLU A 272 15.94 -5.76 -20.30
CA GLU A 272 17.10 -6.46 -20.86
C GLU A 272 17.37 -7.81 -20.19
N VAL A 273 17.13 -7.92 -18.89
CA VAL A 273 17.41 -9.12 -18.09
C VAL A 273 16.14 -9.94 -17.91
N GLU A 274 15.09 -9.34 -17.35
CA GLU A 274 13.83 -10.05 -17.08
C GLU A 274 12.93 -10.22 -18.30
N LYS A 275 13.29 -9.60 -19.44
CA LYS A 275 12.53 -9.66 -20.71
C LYS A 275 11.05 -9.29 -20.56
N LYS A 276 10.71 -8.43 -19.59
CA LYS A 276 9.35 -7.90 -19.42
C LYS A 276 8.95 -7.13 -20.67
N SER A 277 7.66 -7.13 -21.00
CA SER A 277 7.11 -6.26 -22.04
C SER A 277 6.77 -4.88 -21.45
N PRO A 278 6.63 -3.83 -22.29
CA PRO A 278 6.09 -2.55 -21.84
C PRO A 278 4.72 -2.70 -21.18
N GLN A 279 3.89 -3.62 -21.67
CA GLN A 279 2.55 -3.88 -21.12
C GLN A 279 2.62 -4.44 -19.70
N ASP A 280 3.65 -5.23 -19.37
CA ASP A 280 3.84 -5.75 -18.01
C ASP A 280 4.21 -4.63 -17.04
N VAL A 281 5.08 -3.71 -17.45
CA VAL A 281 5.42 -2.53 -16.65
C VAL A 281 4.22 -1.58 -16.54
N MET A 282 3.46 -1.39 -17.62
CA MET A 282 2.25 -0.57 -17.64
C MET A 282 1.11 -1.16 -16.80
N LYS A 283 1.05 -2.49 -16.64
CA LYS A 283 0.14 -3.14 -15.68
C LYS A 283 0.57 -2.86 -14.25
N VAL A 284 1.86 -3.01 -13.94
CA VAL A 284 2.40 -2.71 -12.60
C VAL A 284 2.23 -1.24 -12.23
N THR A 285 2.40 -0.32 -13.19
CA THR A 285 2.14 1.13 -12.97
C THR A 285 0.66 1.52 -13.13
N GLY A 286 -0.19 0.64 -13.69
CA GLY A 286 -1.60 0.88 -14.02
C GLY A 286 -2.62 0.18 -13.10
N ILE A 287 -2.19 -0.71 -12.20
CA ILE A 287 -3.06 -1.39 -11.22
C ILE A 287 -3.04 -0.63 -9.88
N TYR A 288 -3.46 0.62 -9.93
CA TYR A 288 -4.00 1.35 -8.76
C TYR A 288 -5.30 2.11 -9.10
N LEU A 289 -5.80 2.00 -10.34
CA LEU A 289 -7.01 2.70 -10.80
C LEU A 289 -8.32 1.94 -10.57
N LEU A 290 -8.27 0.70 -10.07
CA LEU A 290 -9.46 -0.10 -9.76
C LEU A 290 -9.91 -0.01 -8.29
N SER A 291 -9.11 0.55 -7.39
CA SER A 291 -9.42 0.61 -5.95
C SER A 291 -10.29 1.80 -5.53
N MET A 292 -10.36 2.88 -6.31
CA MET A 292 -11.20 4.06 -5.95
C MET A 292 -12.56 4.12 -6.66
N ALA A 293 -12.71 3.51 -7.83
CA ALA A 293 -13.98 3.53 -8.56
C ALA A 293 -15.05 2.60 -7.93
N ALA A 294 -14.63 1.51 -7.28
CA ALA A 294 -15.53 0.57 -6.63
C ALA A 294 -16.19 1.15 -5.36
N VAL A 295 -15.53 2.07 -4.66
CA VAL A 295 -16.05 2.70 -3.43
C VAL A 295 -17.07 3.80 -3.74
N PHE A 296 -16.92 4.51 -4.86
CA PHE A 296 -17.81 5.63 -5.20
C PHE A 296 -19.13 5.22 -5.87
N PHE A 297 -19.20 4.04 -6.50
CA PHE A 297 -20.43 3.59 -7.17
C PHE A 297 -21.52 3.12 -6.18
N ILE A 298 -21.18 2.86 -4.91
CA ILE A 298 -22.12 2.33 -3.90
C ILE A 298 -22.82 3.43 -3.09
N MET A 299 -22.29 4.66 -3.06
CA MET A 299 -22.84 5.78 -2.27
C MET A 299 -24.01 6.53 -2.96
N THR A 300 -24.43 6.14 -4.18
CA THR A 300 -25.51 6.82 -4.91
C THR A 300 -26.71 5.92 -5.24
N VAL A 301 -26.90 4.82 -4.50
CA VAL A 301 -28.13 4.02 -4.63
C VAL A 301 -29.20 4.62 -3.72
N PRO A 302 -30.33 5.14 -4.25
CA PRO A 302 -31.45 5.56 -3.43
C PRO A 302 -32.01 4.38 -2.64
N ALA A 303 -32.38 4.61 -1.38
CA ALA A 303 -32.86 3.65 -0.39
C ALA A 303 -34.22 2.96 -0.72
N ASN A 304 -34.62 2.87 -1.99
CA ASN A 304 -35.88 2.26 -2.40
C ASN A 304 -35.69 1.46 -3.70
N ALA A 305 -35.35 0.18 -3.56
CA ALA A 305 -35.54 -0.81 -4.62
C ALA A 305 -35.76 -2.20 -4.00
N GLN A 306 -36.82 -2.34 -3.19
CA GLN A 306 -37.46 -3.63 -3.00
C GLN A 306 -38.52 -3.77 -4.10
N THR A 307 -38.20 -4.47 -5.19
CA THR A 307 -39.23 -5.04 -6.05
C THR A 307 -39.81 -6.27 -5.34
N PRO A 308 -41.14 -6.33 -5.11
CA PRO A 308 -41.73 -7.52 -4.51
C PRO A 308 -41.74 -8.64 -5.55
N ALA A 309 -41.03 -9.74 -5.26
CA ALA A 309 -41.16 -10.98 -6.01
C ALA A 309 -42.48 -11.68 -5.64
N GLU A 310 -43.15 -12.27 -6.62
CA GLU A 310 -44.48 -12.90 -6.51
C GLU A 310 -44.52 -14.22 -5.70
N ASP A 311 -43.38 -14.68 -5.19
CA ASP A 311 -43.26 -15.77 -4.21
C ASP A 311 -42.22 -15.37 -3.14
N PRO A 312 -42.37 -15.78 -1.87
CA PRO A 312 -41.32 -15.54 -0.88
C PRO A 312 -40.01 -16.20 -1.37
N PRO A 313 -38.91 -15.44 -1.48
CA PRO A 313 -37.63 -16.01 -1.88
C PRO A 313 -37.25 -17.15 -0.94
N ALA A 314 -36.75 -18.26 -1.49
CA ALA A 314 -36.33 -19.41 -0.70
C ALA A 314 -35.36 -18.96 0.42
N THR A 315 -35.56 -19.46 1.65
CA THR A 315 -34.70 -19.11 2.79
C THR A 315 -33.24 -19.52 2.53
N LEU A 316 -32.28 -18.93 3.25
CA LEU A 316 -30.87 -19.27 3.09
C LEU A 316 -30.63 -20.78 3.29
N GLU A 317 -31.28 -21.38 4.29
CA GLU A 317 -31.27 -22.82 4.53
C GLU A 317 -31.83 -23.61 3.34
N GLN A 318 -32.95 -23.18 2.75
CA GLN A 318 -33.51 -23.83 1.57
C GLN A 318 -32.61 -23.73 0.34
N GLN A 319 -31.94 -22.59 0.13
CA GLN A 319 -30.98 -22.40 -0.95
C GLN A 319 -29.75 -23.29 -0.76
N ALA A 320 -29.18 -23.29 0.44
CA ALA A 320 -28.03 -24.13 0.80
C ALA A 320 -28.37 -25.61 0.67
N THR A 321 -29.51 -26.04 1.24
CA THR A 321 -30.00 -27.43 1.16
C THR A 321 -30.19 -27.85 -0.29
N ARG A 322 -30.83 -27.02 -1.13
CA ARG A 322 -31.02 -27.35 -2.56
C ARG A 322 -29.70 -27.55 -3.29
N GLN A 323 -28.67 -26.76 -3.00
CA GLN A 323 -27.38 -26.88 -3.66
C GLN A 323 -26.56 -28.05 -3.13
N VAL A 324 -26.50 -28.21 -1.81
CA VAL A 324 -25.81 -29.33 -1.15
C VAL A 324 -26.43 -30.67 -1.55
N LEU A 325 -27.76 -30.77 -1.70
CA LEU A 325 -28.44 -31.99 -2.13
C LEU A 325 -28.32 -32.27 -3.63
N ARG A 326 -28.22 -31.24 -4.48
CA ARG A 326 -28.11 -31.41 -5.94
C ARG A 326 -26.71 -31.80 -6.40
N SER A 327 -25.66 -31.45 -5.65
CA SER A 327 -24.30 -31.78 -6.04
C SER A 327 -23.97 -33.25 -5.76
N PRO A 328 -23.52 -34.04 -6.77
CA PRO A 328 -23.01 -35.39 -6.53
C PRO A 328 -21.70 -35.38 -5.74
N LYS A 329 -20.95 -34.27 -5.81
CA LYS A 329 -19.65 -34.07 -5.19
C LYS A 329 -19.80 -33.20 -3.94
N LYS A 330 -19.50 -33.76 -2.79
CA LYS A 330 -19.87 -33.21 -1.48
C LYS A 330 -18.67 -32.89 -0.60
N SER A 331 -17.50 -33.38 -1.01
CA SER A 331 -16.25 -33.22 -0.29
C SER A 331 -15.31 -32.32 -1.05
N PHE A 332 -14.54 -31.53 -0.30
CA PHE A 332 -13.63 -30.54 -0.82
C PHE A 332 -12.30 -30.66 -0.08
N VAL A 333 -11.20 -30.54 -0.82
CA VAL A 333 -9.88 -30.32 -0.23
C VAL A 333 -9.38 -28.98 -0.73
N THR A 334 -9.08 -28.09 0.21
CA THR A 334 -8.53 -26.76 -0.09
C THR A 334 -7.15 -26.61 0.53
N PHE A 335 -6.17 -26.34 -0.33
CA PHE A 335 -4.84 -25.90 0.09
C PHE A 335 -4.81 -24.37 0.07
N SER A 336 -4.38 -23.75 1.16
CA SER A 336 -4.20 -22.30 1.27
C SER A 336 -2.78 -21.99 1.72
N LEU A 337 -2.16 -21.02 1.06
CA LEU A 337 -0.84 -20.49 1.37
C LEU A 337 -0.95 -18.98 1.54
N GLU A 338 -0.52 -18.49 2.70
CA GLU A 338 -0.40 -17.08 3.03
C GLU A 338 1.05 -16.73 3.25
N ASN A 339 1.48 -15.62 2.67
CA ASN A 339 2.83 -15.16 2.81
C ASN A 339 2.89 -13.67 2.51
N ASP A 340 3.70 -12.96 3.27
CA ASP A 340 3.91 -11.53 3.08
C ASP A 340 4.53 -11.26 1.70
N SER A 341 5.36 -12.16 1.17
CA SER A 341 5.95 -12.02 -0.17
C SER A 341 4.95 -12.16 -1.31
N ILE A 342 3.78 -12.77 -1.05
CA ILE A 342 2.69 -12.90 -2.03
C ILE A 342 1.84 -11.61 -2.06
N GLY A 343 1.86 -10.81 -0.99
CA GLY A 343 1.10 -9.56 -0.87
C GLY A 343 1.96 -8.31 -0.97
N SER A 344 2.88 -8.13 -0.03
CA SER A 344 3.86 -7.04 -0.02
C SER A 344 5.08 -7.35 -0.89
N GLY A 345 5.55 -8.60 -0.96
CA GLY A 345 6.84 -8.93 -1.59
C GLY A 345 8.01 -9.02 -0.59
N ARG A 346 7.74 -8.80 0.71
CA ARG A 346 8.71 -9.00 1.79
C ARG A 346 8.49 -10.28 2.59
N ASP A 347 9.49 -10.64 3.38
CA ASP A 347 9.36 -11.60 4.49
C ASP A 347 9.65 -10.90 5.82
N GLU A 348 8.64 -10.22 6.38
CA GLU A 348 8.71 -9.47 7.65
C GLU A 348 7.45 -9.79 8.46
N ASP A 349 7.48 -9.73 9.80
CA ASP A 349 6.35 -9.94 10.72
C ASP A 349 5.64 -11.31 10.63
N TYR A 350 5.00 -11.65 9.50
CA TYR A 350 4.25 -12.87 9.27
C TYR A 350 4.81 -13.62 8.07
N THR A 351 5.81 -14.47 8.31
CA THR A 351 6.49 -15.14 7.21
C THR A 351 5.60 -16.06 6.41
N ASN A 352 4.83 -16.93 7.05
CA ASN A 352 4.10 -17.96 6.30
C ASN A 352 2.95 -18.56 7.09
N GLY A 353 1.83 -18.77 6.41
CA GLY A 353 0.76 -19.63 6.87
C GLY A 353 0.40 -20.65 5.82
N THR A 354 0.42 -21.92 6.18
CA THR A 354 -0.05 -22.99 5.28
C THR A 354 -1.21 -23.72 5.94
N ARG A 355 -2.27 -23.98 5.17
CA ARG A 355 -3.43 -24.77 5.62
C ARG A 355 -3.85 -25.78 4.55
N ILE A 356 -4.24 -26.96 5.00
CA ILE A 356 -4.96 -27.96 4.23
C ILE A 356 -6.28 -28.21 4.94
N THR A 357 -7.38 -27.92 4.28
CA THR A 357 -8.74 -28.07 4.83
C THR A 357 -9.48 -29.13 4.03
N TYR A 358 -9.93 -30.19 4.71
CA TYR A 358 -10.95 -31.09 4.20
C TYR A 358 -12.30 -30.61 4.70
N PHE A 359 -13.25 -30.39 3.80
CA PHE A 359 -14.62 -29.98 4.10
C PHE A 359 -15.59 -31.00 3.51
N ASP A 360 -16.61 -31.38 4.26
CA ASP A 360 -17.64 -32.32 3.83
C ASP A 360 -19.03 -31.77 4.15
N ALA A 361 -19.79 -31.49 3.09
CA ALA A 361 -21.09 -30.87 3.18
C ALA A 361 -22.19 -31.79 3.74
N GLN A 362 -21.94 -33.10 3.87
CA GLN A 362 -22.92 -34.08 4.34
C GLN A 362 -22.33 -35.16 5.26
N ALA A 363 -21.15 -34.93 5.84
CA ALA A 363 -20.56 -35.87 6.78
C ALA A 363 -21.50 -36.08 7.98
N ALA A 364 -21.56 -37.33 8.47
CA ALA A 364 -22.23 -37.63 9.72
C ALA A 364 -21.53 -36.89 10.86
N VAL A 365 -22.29 -36.07 11.58
CA VAL A 365 -21.80 -35.37 12.76
C VAL A 365 -21.53 -36.43 13.86
N PRO A 366 -20.33 -36.45 14.47
CA PRO A 366 -20.03 -37.45 15.50
C PRO A 366 -21.00 -37.37 16.70
N ASP A 367 -21.37 -38.50 17.30
CA ASP A 367 -22.34 -38.57 18.42
C ASP A 367 -21.95 -37.70 19.62
N ILE A 368 -20.65 -37.54 19.86
CA ILE A 368 -20.13 -36.67 20.92
C ILE A 368 -20.53 -35.20 20.69
N ILE A 369 -20.56 -34.77 19.43
CA ILE A 369 -20.98 -33.42 19.03
C ILE A 369 -22.48 -33.24 19.27
N HIS A 370 -23.31 -34.24 18.92
CA HIS A 370 -24.74 -34.20 19.22
C HIS A 370 -25.03 -34.02 20.73
N SER A 371 -24.20 -34.63 21.57
CA SER A 371 -24.33 -34.55 23.03
C SER A 371 -23.98 -33.17 23.60
N VAL A 372 -23.08 -32.44 22.95
CA VAL A 372 -22.65 -31.10 23.41
C VAL A 372 -23.36 -29.95 22.67
N ALA A 373 -23.83 -30.15 21.45
CA ALA A 373 -24.45 -29.10 20.63
C ALA A 373 -25.66 -28.45 21.32
N GLY A 374 -26.48 -29.22 22.05
CA GLY A 374 -27.61 -28.70 22.82
C GLY A 374 -27.23 -27.76 23.98
N HIS A 375 -25.95 -27.70 24.35
CA HIS A 375 -25.42 -26.80 25.38
C HIS A 375 -24.76 -25.54 24.80
N ILE A 376 -24.55 -25.48 23.48
CA ILE A 376 -23.97 -24.33 22.81
C ILE A 376 -25.12 -23.38 22.50
N PRO A 377 -25.22 -22.21 23.16
CA PRO A 377 -26.29 -21.28 22.91
C PRO A 377 -26.27 -20.89 21.42
N THR A 378 -27.45 -20.89 20.80
CA THR A 378 -27.67 -20.41 19.43
C THR A 378 -27.13 -21.28 18.29
N PHE A 379 -26.51 -22.45 18.55
CA PHE A 379 -26.14 -23.42 17.52
C PHE A 379 -27.15 -24.58 17.44
N SER A 380 -27.56 -24.95 16.24
CA SER A 380 -28.39 -26.13 16.00
C SER A 380 -27.74 -27.02 14.93
N ILE A 381 -27.89 -28.33 15.07
CA ILE A 381 -27.52 -29.28 14.01
C ILE A 381 -28.76 -29.49 13.13
N ASN A 382 -28.62 -29.30 11.82
CA ASN A 382 -29.68 -29.51 10.84
C ASN A 382 -29.14 -30.21 9.58
N GLN A 383 -29.94 -30.26 8.52
CA GLN A 383 -29.57 -30.96 7.27
C GLN A 383 -28.45 -30.26 6.48
N THR A 384 -28.11 -29.03 6.82
CA THR A 384 -27.01 -28.27 6.20
C THR A 384 -25.70 -28.36 6.99
N THR A 385 -25.73 -29.01 8.16
CA THR A 385 -24.54 -29.10 9.01
C THR A 385 -23.44 -29.85 8.29
N SER A 386 -22.34 -29.14 8.06
CA SER A 386 -21.14 -29.61 7.39
C SER A 386 -20.00 -29.74 8.39
N VAL A 387 -19.05 -30.65 8.13
CA VAL A 387 -17.87 -30.88 8.98
C VAL A 387 -16.62 -30.48 8.22
N PHE A 388 -15.65 -29.91 8.91
CA PHE A 388 -14.33 -29.67 8.33
C PHE A 388 -13.19 -30.04 9.29
N TYR A 389 -12.07 -30.44 8.70
CA TYR A 389 -10.82 -30.73 9.39
C TYR A 389 -9.69 -29.95 8.73
N THR A 390 -8.87 -29.28 9.53
CA THR A 390 -7.73 -28.51 9.05
C THR A 390 -6.43 -29.04 9.65
N LEU A 391 -5.39 -29.22 8.83
CA LEU A 391 -4.00 -29.20 9.28
C LEU A 391 -3.39 -27.85 8.87
N GLY A 392 -2.80 -27.12 9.81
CA GLY A 392 -2.22 -25.82 9.53
C GLY A 392 -0.92 -25.55 10.28
N GLN A 393 -0.13 -24.62 9.75
CA GLN A 393 1.08 -24.10 10.36
C GLN A 393 1.19 -22.59 10.14
N ASN A 394 1.50 -21.84 11.20
CA ASN A 394 1.82 -20.41 11.13
C ASN A 394 3.26 -20.18 11.58
N LEU A 395 3.98 -19.31 10.87
CA LEU A 395 5.32 -18.85 11.18
C LEU A 395 5.30 -17.32 11.35
N TYR A 396 5.85 -16.84 12.46
CA TYR A 396 6.02 -15.43 12.78
C TYR A 396 7.51 -15.16 13.00
N THR A 397 7.98 -14.05 12.45
CA THR A 397 9.39 -13.65 12.55
C THR A 397 9.50 -12.14 12.78
N PRO A 398 10.60 -11.65 13.35
CA PRO A 398 10.92 -10.23 13.33
C PRO A 398 11.04 -9.69 11.90
N SER A 399 11.07 -8.35 11.77
CA SER A 399 11.26 -7.65 10.50
C SER A 399 12.64 -7.89 9.87
N ASP A 400 13.67 -8.21 10.66
CA ASP A 400 14.98 -8.59 10.13
C ASP A 400 15.35 -10.02 10.51
N ILE A 401 15.07 -10.94 9.58
CA ILE A 401 15.35 -12.38 9.71
C ILE A 401 16.84 -12.72 9.69
N THR A 402 17.71 -11.77 9.31
CA THR A 402 19.16 -12.02 9.14
C THR A 402 19.95 -11.81 10.42
N ILE A 403 19.32 -11.20 11.44
CA ILE A 403 19.88 -11.01 12.77
C ILE A 403 19.65 -12.29 13.58
N ARG A 404 20.71 -12.74 14.27
CA ARG A 404 20.64 -13.93 15.13
C ARG A 404 20.19 -13.59 16.54
N GLU A 405 20.57 -12.43 17.05
CA GLU A 405 20.15 -11.95 18.36
C GLU A 405 18.67 -11.54 18.38
N ASP A 406 18.10 -11.46 19.58
CA ASP A 406 16.77 -10.85 19.77
C ASP A 406 16.79 -9.40 19.30
N VAL A 407 15.77 -9.01 18.55
CA VAL A 407 15.57 -7.64 18.05
C VAL A 407 14.67 -6.91 19.06
N PRO A 408 15.20 -5.99 19.90
CA PRO A 408 14.40 -5.32 20.91
C PRO A 408 13.37 -4.39 20.25
N GLY A 409 12.11 -4.46 20.67
CA GLY A 409 11.02 -3.65 20.10
C GLY A 409 10.39 -4.26 18.85
N ASP A 410 10.71 -5.52 18.55
CA ASP A 410 10.10 -6.29 17.47
C ASP A 410 9.49 -7.60 18.01
N ARG A 411 8.71 -8.30 17.18
CA ARG A 411 7.99 -9.50 17.60
C ARG A 411 8.92 -10.71 17.77
N PRO A 412 8.61 -11.64 18.70
CA PRO A 412 9.34 -12.89 18.83
C PRO A 412 9.24 -13.81 17.60
N TRP A 413 10.27 -14.61 17.38
CA TRP A 413 10.18 -15.77 16.50
C TRP A 413 9.19 -16.79 17.07
N ALA A 414 8.31 -17.33 16.24
CA ALA A 414 7.39 -18.37 16.68
C ALA A 414 6.87 -19.22 15.53
N ALA A 415 6.61 -20.48 15.82
CA ALA A 415 5.89 -21.39 14.94
C ALA A 415 4.73 -22.04 15.69
N TRP A 416 3.62 -22.26 15.01
CA TRP A 416 2.41 -22.91 15.54
C TRP A 416 1.92 -23.96 14.56
N LEU A 417 1.99 -25.24 14.94
CA LEU A 417 1.51 -26.36 14.15
C LEU A 417 0.26 -26.93 14.82
N TYR A 418 -0.82 -27.09 14.06
CA TYR A 418 -2.12 -27.40 14.64
C TYR A 418 -3.04 -28.25 13.76
N LEU A 419 -3.96 -28.92 14.43
CA LEU A 419 -5.10 -29.60 13.86
C LEU A 419 -6.39 -28.93 14.36
N SER A 420 -7.35 -28.75 13.47
CA SER A 420 -8.67 -28.21 13.81
C SER A 420 -9.76 -29.14 13.35
N ALA A 421 -10.81 -29.26 14.15
CA ALA A 421 -12.07 -29.88 13.77
C ALA A 421 -13.18 -28.87 13.99
N GLY A 422 -14.06 -28.73 13.01
CA GLY A 422 -15.13 -27.76 13.08
C GLY A 422 -16.39 -28.16 12.35
N LEU A 423 -17.43 -27.38 12.62
CA LEU A 423 -18.79 -27.57 12.13
C LEU A 423 -19.29 -26.25 11.57
N VAL A 424 -20.05 -26.32 10.50
CA VAL A 424 -20.78 -25.17 9.95
C VAL A 424 -22.23 -25.58 9.80
N THR A 425 -23.15 -24.80 10.36
CA THR A 425 -24.59 -24.97 10.14
C THR A 425 -25.15 -23.71 9.50
N VAL A 426 -25.90 -23.88 8.41
CA VAL A 426 -26.68 -22.81 7.78
C VAL A 426 -28.14 -22.92 8.24
N THR A 427 -28.70 -21.81 8.70
CA THR A 427 -30.11 -21.69 9.08
C THR A 427 -30.82 -20.72 8.13
N ASP A 428 -32.12 -20.47 8.36
CA ASP A 428 -32.93 -19.60 7.50
C ASP A 428 -32.34 -18.19 7.28
N ASN A 429 -31.57 -17.66 8.24
CA ASN A 429 -31.08 -16.27 8.21
C ASN A 429 -29.62 -16.06 8.62
N HIS A 430 -28.90 -17.10 9.05
CA HIS A 430 -27.49 -17.00 9.43
C HIS A 430 -26.75 -18.32 9.25
N ALA A 431 -25.42 -18.25 9.23
CA ALA A 431 -24.54 -19.40 9.32
C ALA A 431 -23.68 -19.30 10.58
N ASP A 432 -23.61 -20.39 11.34
CA ASP A 432 -22.71 -20.52 12.49
C ASP A 432 -21.58 -21.49 12.18
N GLU A 433 -20.37 -21.10 12.57
CA GLU A 433 -19.17 -21.92 12.51
C GLU A 433 -18.62 -22.12 13.93
N LEU A 434 -18.33 -23.36 14.27
CA LEU A 434 -17.64 -23.74 15.50
C LEU A 434 -16.34 -24.46 15.12
N GLU A 435 -15.21 -24.04 15.68
CA GLU A 435 -13.89 -24.63 15.40
C GLU A 435 -13.16 -24.88 16.74
N LEU A 436 -12.72 -26.12 16.96
CA LEU A 436 -11.81 -26.48 18.03
C LEU A 436 -10.44 -26.78 17.42
N THR A 437 -9.42 -26.07 17.86
CA THR A 437 -8.06 -26.21 17.33
C THR A 437 -7.11 -26.55 18.47
N ALA A 438 -6.30 -27.58 18.26
CA ALA A 438 -5.25 -28.00 19.18
C ALA A 438 -3.92 -28.17 18.44
N GLY A 439 -2.81 -27.92 19.12
CA GLY A 439 -1.50 -27.93 18.48
C GLY A 439 -0.36 -27.64 19.44
N ILE A 440 0.80 -27.30 18.87
CA ILE A 440 2.00 -26.94 19.63
C ILE A 440 2.65 -25.67 19.08
N VAL A 441 2.99 -24.71 19.96
CA VAL A 441 3.84 -23.55 19.66
C VAL A 441 5.29 -23.94 19.92
N GLY A 442 6.24 -23.40 19.16
CA GLY A 442 7.68 -23.45 19.46
C GLY A 442 8.45 -24.45 18.60
N PRO A 443 9.67 -24.88 19.01
CA PRO A 443 10.55 -25.71 18.17
C PRO A 443 9.90 -27.00 17.65
N ALA A 444 8.99 -27.62 18.42
CA ALA A 444 8.27 -28.82 18.01
C ALA A 444 7.29 -28.58 16.84
N ALA A 445 6.94 -27.33 16.57
CA ALA A 445 6.16 -26.93 15.40
C ALA A 445 7.00 -26.86 14.11
N ALA A 446 8.33 -27.08 14.19
CA ALA A 446 9.23 -27.17 13.04
C ALA A 446 9.21 -25.95 12.09
N GLY A 447 9.22 -24.73 12.66
CA GLY A 447 9.21 -23.51 11.85
C GLY A 447 10.45 -23.29 11.00
N GLU A 448 11.63 -23.41 11.60
CA GLU A 448 12.92 -23.23 10.92
C GLU A 448 13.10 -24.10 9.67
N PRO A 449 12.93 -25.44 9.73
CA PRO A 449 13.11 -26.26 8.53
C PRO A 449 12.10 -25.92 7.43
N VAL A 450 10.87 -25.54 7.78
CA VAL A 450 9.86 -25.15 6.79
C VAL A 450 10.21 -23.83 6.12
N GLN A 451 10.51 -22.78 6.89
CA GLN A 451 10.90 -21.49 6.31
C GLN A 451 12.14 -21.62 5.43
N ARG A 452 13.13 -22.40 5.87
CA ARG A 452 14.36 -22.62 5.09
C ARG A 452 14.08 -23.25 3.72
N VAL A 453 13.23 -24.28 3.66
CA VAL A 453 12.83 -24.91 2.39
C VAL A 453 12.14 -23.91 1.46
N VAL A 454 11.22 -23.09 1.99
CA VAL A 454 10.55 -22.05 1.22
C VAL A 454 11.56 -21.02 0.68
N HIS A 455 12.51 -20.59 1.51
CA HIS A 455 13.52 -19.60 1.13
C HIS A 455 14.52 -20.14 0.11
N GLU A 456 14.90 -21.41 0.21
CA GLU A 456 15.74 -22.07 -0.78
C GLU A 456 15.08 -22.13 -2.16
N ILE A 457 13.77 -22.39 -2.21
CA ILE A 457 13.00 -22.43 -3.46
C ILE A 457 12.84 -21.02 -4.06
N LEU A 458 12.62 -20.02 -3.22
CA LEU A 458 12.36 -18.63 -3.66
C LEU A 458 13.63 -17.78 -3.82
N GLY A 459 14.81 -18.29 -3.43
CA GLY A 459 16.07 -17.55 -3.48
C GLY A 459 16.17 -16.42 -2.44
N ALA A 460 15.48 -16.55 -1.30
CA ALA A 460 15.42 -15.56 -0.22
C ALA A 460 16.57 -15.73 0.80
N SER A 461 16.78 -14.70 1.62
CA SER A 461 17.80 -14.67 2.68
C SER A 461 17.58 -15.78 3.72
N THR A 462 18.65 -16.42 4.19
CA THR A 462 18.55 -17.49 5.19
C THR A 462 18.21 -16.92 6.58
N PRO A 463 17.15 -17.39 7.25
CA PRO A 463 16.78 -16.93 8.59
C PRO A 463 17.81 -17.43 9.63
N LYS A 464 18.20 -16.58 10.58
CA LYS A 464 19.25 -16.90 11.58
C LYS A 464 18.79 -16.85 13.04
N GLY A 465 17.58 -16.38 13.32
CA GLY A 465 17.11 -16.13 14.70
C GLY A 465 16.23 -17.22 15.32
N TRP A 466 15.96 -18.34 14.64
CA TRP A 466 15.06 -19.41 15.15
C TRP A 466 15.49 -20.05 16.48
N ASP A 467 16.75 -19.91 16.86
CA ASP A 467 17.26 -20.32 18.18
C ASP A 467 16.58 -19.56 19.34
N ASN A 468 16.03 -18.36 19.08
CA ASN A 468 15.41 -17.51 20.09
C ASN A 468 13.87 -17.53 20.05
N GLN A 469 13.27 -18.49 19.35
CA GLN A 469 11.81 -18.58 19.24
C GLN A 469 11.12 -18.89 20.57
N LEU A 470 9.81 -18.58 20.62
CA LEU A 470 8.93 -19.00 21.69
C LEU A 470 9.07 -20.50 21.95
N HIS A 471 8.95 -20.89 23.21
CA HIS A 471 9.22 -22.25 23.59
C HIS A 471 8.02 -23.18 23.39
N ASN A 472 8.28 -24.49 23.41
CA ASN A 472 7.26 -25.53 23.31
C ASN A 472 6.08 -25.31 24.27
N GLU A 473 4.88 -25.13 23.74
CA GLU A 473 3.66 -25.00 24.53
C GLU A 473 2.46 -25.64 23.80
N PRO A 474 1.74 -26.58 24.44
CA PRO A 474 0.47 -27.05 23.92
C PRO A 474 -0.52 -25.91 23.84
N GLY A 475 -1.15 -25.74 22.69
CA GLY A 475 -2.20 -24.75 22.48
C GLY A 475 -3.56 -25.38 22.29
N LEU A 476 -4.58 -24.71 22.80
CA LEU A 476 -5.99 -25.02 22.59
C LEU A 476 -6.75 -23.71 22.39
N ILE A 477 -7.52 -23.63 21.32
CA ILE A 477 -8.46 -22.53 21.08
C ILE A 477 -9.82 -23.10 20.66
N ALA A 478 -10.88 -22.47 21.15
CA ALA A 478 -12.23 -22.66 20.68
C ALA A 478 -12.70 -21.36 20.02
N SER A 479 -13.26 -21.47 18.82
CA SER A 479 -13.77 -20.34 18.05
C SER A 479 -15.23 -20.55 17.67
N TRP A 480 -16.00 -19.48 17.76
CA TRP A 480 -17.36 -19.38 17.25
C TRP A 480 -17.46 -18.16 16.33
N ASN A 481 -18.01 -18.34 15.15
CA ASN A 481 -18.33 -17.25 14.23
C ASN A 481 -19.78 -17.35 13.79
N ARG A 482 -20.47 -16.21 13.79
CA ARG A 482 -21.80 -16.06 13.20
C ARG A 482 -21.73 -15.09 12.04
N ARG A 483 -22.34 -15.48 10.93
CA ARG A 483 -22.40 -14.71 9.69
C ARG A 483 -23.85 -14.58 9.26
N TRP A 484 -24.19 -13.46 8.64
CA TRP A 484 -25.50 -13.26 8.03
C TRP A 484 -25.34 -13.16 6.51
N PRO A 485 -25.17 -14.30 5.81
CA PRO A 485 -25.05 -14.29 4.35
C PRO A 485 -26.25 -13.62 3.73
N ALA A 486 -26.00 -12.72 2.79
CA ALA A 486 -27.06 -11.98 2.09
C ALA A 486 -28.00 -11.18 3.01
N ALA A 487 -27.50 -10.65 4.14
CA ALA A 487 -28.25 -9.71 4.98
C ALA A 487 -28.82 -8.54 4.16
N TYR A 488 -28.07 -8.12 3.14
CA TYR A 488 -28.55 -7.34 2.01
C TYR A 488 -28.08 -8.00 0.73
N SER A 489 -28.94 -8.08 -0.28
CA SER A 489 -28.58 -8.59 -1.60
C SER A 489 -29.31 -7.86 -2.70
N PHE A 490 -28.72 -7.82 -3.90
CA PHE A 490 -29.33 -7.27 -5.09
C PHE A 490 -28.91 -8.08 -6.32
N SER A 491 -29.86 -8.29 -7.23
CA SER A 491 -29.62 -8.84 -8.56
C SER A 491 -30.02 -7.82 -9.62
N GLN A 492 -29.09 -7.39 -10.45
CA GLN A 492 -29.36 -6.47 -11.57
C GLN A 492 -28.40 -6.70 -12.73
N GLY A 493 -28.92 -6.71 -13.96
CA GLY A 493 -28.10 -6.76 -15.17
C GLY A 493 -27.28 -8.04 -15.32
N GLY A 494 -27.74 -9.17 -14.75
CA GLY A 494 -27.01 -10.44 -14.76
C GLY A 494 -25.89 -10.53 -13.72
N TYR A 495 -25.91 -9.67 -12.70
CA TYR A 495 -24.99 -9.71 -11.56
C TYR A 495 -25.75 -9.79 -10.24
N TYR A 496 -25.23 -10.57 -9.31
CA TYR A 496 -25.66 -10.67 -7.92
C TYR A 496 -24.57 -10.08 -7.01
N ALA A 497 -24.99 -9.27 -6.06
CA ALA A 497 -24.11 -8.78 -5.01
C ALA A 497 -24.78 -8.83 -3.65
N ALA A 498 -23.96 -9.03 -2.63
CA ALA A 498 -24.42 -9.28 -1.28
C ALA A 498 -23.51 -8.63 -0.24
N VAL A 499 -24.11 -8.36 0.91
CA VAL A 499 -23.45 -7.88 2.12
C VAL A 499 -23.64 -8.93 3.21
N GLU A 500 -22.54 -9.32 3.83
CA GLU A 500 -22.46 -10.33 4.89
C GLU A 500 -21.78 -9.73 6.11
N PRO A 501 -22.56 -9.23 7.08
CA PRO A 501 -22.05 -8.93 8.40
C PRO A 501 -21.62 -10.20 9.13
N HIS A 502 -20.64 -10.10 10.02
CA HIS A 502 -20.22 -11.19 10.89
C HIS A 502 -19.76 -10.71 12.27
N ILE A 503 -19.84 -11.64 13.23
CA ILE A 503 -19.27 -11.51 14.57
C ILE A 503 -18.58 -12.82 14.95
N GLY A 504 -17.56 -12.73 15.79
CA GLY A 504 -16.82 -13.91 16.25
C GLY A 504 -16.27 -13.76 17.66
N LEU A 505 -16.06 -14.91 18.30
CA LEU A 505 -15.38 -15.04 19.58
C LEU A 505 -14.40 -16.21 19.48
N THR A 506 -13.14 -15.94 19.80
CA THR A 506 -12.10 -16.96 19.96
C THR A 506 -11.57 -16.89 21.38
N ALA A 507 -11.45 -18.03 22.05
CA ALA A 507 -10.93 -18.13 23.41
C ALA A 507 -9.95 -19.30 23.54
N GLY A 508 -8.81 -19.04 24.18
CA GLY A 508 -7.77 -20.04 24.41
C GLY A 508 -6.41 -19.43 24.71
N ASN A 509 -5.41 -20.29 24.92
CA ASN A 509 -4.08 -19.86 25.32
C ASN A 509 -3.18 -19.43 24.15
N ILE A 510 -3.62 -19.63 22.91
CA ILE A 510 -2.93 -19.08 21.72
C ILE A 510 -3.51 -17.72 21.35
N TYR A 511 -4.83 -17.68 21.18
CA TYR A 511 -5.59 -16.47 20.87
C TYR A 511 -6.81 -16.34 21.78
N THR A 512 -7.06 -15.13 22.26
CA THR A 512 -8.36 -14.75 22.85
C THR A 512 -8.75 -13.36 22.33
N TYR A 513 -9.83 -13.29 21.56
CA TYR A 513 -10.33 -12.04 21.00
C TYR A 513 -11.82 -12.11 20.65
N ALA A 514 -12.44 -10.94 20.53
CA ALA A 514 -13.74 -10.77 19.90
C ALA A 514 -13.57 -10.05 18.56
N SER A 515 -14.34 -10.43 17.55
CA SER A 515 -14.29 -9.84 16.21
C SER A 515 -15.67 -9.39 15.74
N SER A 516 -15.69 -8.37 14.89
CA SER A 516 -16.87 -8.00 14.11
C SER A 516 -16.43 -7.40 12.78
N GLY A 517 -17.18 -7.70 11.72
CA GLY A 517 -16.84 -7.23 10.39
C GLY A 517 -18.00 -7.31 9.41
N ILE A 518 -17.66 -6.98 8.17
CA ILE A 518 -18.57 -6.96 7.03
C ILE A 518 -17.81 -7.41 5.78
N THR A 519 -18.44 -8.25 4.98
CA THR A 519 -17.92 -8.72 3.70
C THR A 519 -18.91 -8.38 2.59
N PHE A 520 -18.40 -7.84 1.50
CA PHE A 520 -19.12 -7.54 0.27
C PHE A 520 -18.76 -8.57 -0.78
N TYR A 521 -19.72 -8.99 -1.58
CA TYR A 521 -19.55 -9.93 -2.68
C TYR A 521 -20.15 -9.37 -3.96
N LEU A 522 -19.53 -9.69 -5.10
CA LEU A 522 -20.08 -9.47 -6.42
C LEU A 522 -19.73 -10.67 -7.31
N THR A 523 -20.75 -11.25 -7.92
CA THR A 523 -20.67 -12.44 -8.79
C THR A 523 -21.69 -12.28 -9.93
N PRO A 524 -21.51 -12.93 -11.08
CA PRO A 524 -22.60 -13.06 -12.05
C PRO A 524 -23.82 -13.78 -11.43
N ASP A 525 -25.02 -13.39 -11.86
CA ASP A 525 -26.33 -13.88 -11.41
C ASP A 525 -26.68 -15.24 -12.05
N ASN A 526 -25.70 -16.13 -12.07
CA ASN A 526 -25.77 -17.50 -12.58
C ASN A 526 -25.11 -18.51 -11.61
N GLY A 527 -24.53 -18.03 -10.51
CA GLY A 527 -23.70 -18.81 -9.61
C GLY A 527 -24.47 -19.20 -8.34
N GLY A 528 -24.37 -20.48 -7.96
CA GLY A 528 -24.81 -20.93 -6.64
C GLY A 528 -24.02 -20.28 -5.49
N LEU A 529 -24.37 -20.59 -4.24
CA LEU A 529 -23.74 -20.03 -3.04
C LEU A 529 -22.22 -20.15 -3.14
N GLN A 530 -21.55 -19.01 -3.01
CA GLN A 530 -20.10 -18.90 -2.94
C GLN A 530 -19.74 -18.43 -1.54
N ASP A 531 -18.72 -19.01 -0.94
CA ASP A 531 -18.18 -18.56 0.34
C ASP A 531 -16.72 -18.09 0.20
N VAL A 532 -16.28 -17.20 1.09
CA VAL A 532 -14.88 -16.76 1.20
C VAL A 532 -13.97 -18.00 1.35
N PRO A 533 -12.84 -18.07 0.63
CA PRO A 533 -11.89 -19.17 0.76
C PRO A 533 -11.33 -19.27 2.19
N PRO A 534 -11.02 -20.47 2.69
CA PRO A 534 -10.52 -20.65 4.04
C PRO A 534 -9.12 -20.05 4.15
N ARG A 535 -8.91 -19.25 5.19
CA ARG A 535 -7.68 -18.49 5.42
C ARG A 535 -6.96 -18.89 6.71
N VAL A 536 -5.72 -18.44 6.84
CA VAL A 536 -4.95 -18.67 8.05
C VAL A 536 -5.47 -17.74 9.16
N ARG A 537 -5.78 -18.32 10.33
CA ARG A 537 -6.41 -17.57 11.42
C ARG A 537 -5.34 -16.76 12.19
N PRO A 538 -5.68 -15.56 12.70
CA PRO A 538 -6.97 -14.88 12.64
C PRO A 538 -7.24 -14.26 11.26
N ALA A 539 -8.46 -14.42 10.76
CA ALA A 539 -8.90 -13.95 9.45
C ALA A 539 -10.42 -13.90 9.39
N ILE A 540 -10.94 -13.12 8.42
CA ILE A 540 -12.35 -13.09 8.05
C ILE A 540 -12.83 -14.54 7.84
N PRO A 541 -13.96 -14.93 8.45
CA PRO A 541 -14.45 -16.30 8.36
C PRO A 541 -14.90 -16.66 6.94
N GLY A 542 -14.66 -17.92 6.58
CA GLY A 542 -14.97 -18.47 5.27
C GLY A 542 -14.72 -19.96 5.26
N THR A 543 -15.68 -20.73 4.75
CA THR A 543 -15.64 -22.20 4.78
C THR A 543 -14.99 -22.79 3.54
N GLY A 544 -14.79 -21.97 2.51
CA GLY A 544 -14.36 -22.43 1.20
C GLY A 544 -15.44 -23.12 0.38
N PHE A 545 -16.69 -23.18 0.85
CA PHE A 545 -17.78 -23.78 0.08
C PHE A 545 -17.94 -23.10 -1.29
N PHE A 546 -18.16 -23.93 -2.31
CA PHE A 546 -18.41 -23.45 -3.67
C PHE A 546 -19.34 -24.33 -4.48
N ALA A 547 -20.37 -23.69 -5.02
CA ALA A 547 -21.19 -24.27 -6.06
C ALA A 547 -20.53 -24.11 -7.43
N THR A 548 -20.75 -25.07 -8.33
CA THR A 548 -20.35 -24.94 -9.75
C THR A 548 -21.50 -24.35 -10.52
N PRO A 549 -21.27 -23.32 -11.35
CA PRO A 549 -22.28 -22.79 -12.26
C PRO A 549 -22.64 -23.80 -13.35
N ASP A 550 -23.86 -23.70 -13.89
CA ASP A 550 -24.35 -24.56 -14.97
C ASP A 550 -23.48 -24.47 -16.25
N ASP A 551 -22.77 -23.35 -16.44
CA ASP A 551 -21.89 -23.06 -17.59
C ASP A 551 -20.40 -23.42 -17.35
N SER A 552 -20.11 -24.30 -16.38
CA SER A 552 -18.77 -24.80 -15.98
C SER A 552 -17.71 -23.76 -15.56
N PHE A 553 -17.98 -22.46 -15.67
CA PHE A 553 -17.12 -21.39 -15.18
C PHE A 553 -17.88 -20.38 -14.32
N GLY A 554 -17.28 -20.02 -13.18
CA GLY A 554 -17.79 -19.00 -12.27
C GLY A 554 -16.68 -18.15 -11.70
N TRP A 555 -17.02 -16.94 -11.29
CA TRP A 555 -16.10 -16.07 -10.58
C TRP A 555 -16.86 -15.16 -9.62
N TYR A 556 -16.19 -14.75 -8.56
CA TYR A 556 -16.67 -13.68 -7.70
C TYR A 556 -15.50 -12.87 -7.15
N VAL A 557 -15.78 -11.60 -6.87
CA VAL A 557 -14.90 -10.74 -6.10
C VAL A 557 -15.51 -10.52 -4.72
N PHE A 558 -14.65 -10.37 -3.72
CA PHE A 558 -15.08 -10.05 -2.37
C PHE A 558 -14.16 -9.01 -1.74
N ALA A 559 -14.74 -8.15 -0.91
CA ALA A 559 -14.00 -7.18 -0.12
C ALA A 559 -14.52 -7.21 1.31
N GLY A 560 -13.64 -7.26 2.31
CA GLY A 560 -14.05 -7.41 3.69
C GLY A 560 -13.26 -6.51 4.63
N MET A 561 -13.91 -6.06 5.70
CA MET A 561 -13.31 -5.32 6.79
C MET A 561 -13.67 -6.00 8.11
N GLU A 562 -12.69 -6.19 8.99
CA GLU A 562 -12.88 -6.79 10.32
C GLU A 562 -12.10 -6.00 11.36
N GLY A 563 -12.73 -5.70 12.50
CA GLY A 563 -12.06 -5.22 13.69
C GLY A 563 -12.01 -6.31 14.76
N ARG A 564 -10.90 -6.40 15.48
CA ARG A 564 -10.68 -7.35 16.59
C ARG A 564 -10.26 -6.63 17.85
N ALA A 565 -10.90 -6.99 18.96
CA ALA A 565 -10.45 -6.66 20.30
C ALA A 565 -9.66 -7.84 20.89
N VAL A 566 -8.34 -7.70 20.95
CA VAL A 566 -7.39 -8.79 21.25
C VAL A 566 -6.96 -8.75 22.72
N ALA A 567 -7.45 -9.73 23.49
CA ALA A 567 -7.05 -9.90 24.89
C ALA A 567 -5.76 -10.73 25.01
N ARG A 568 -5.59 -11.74 24.15
CA ARG A 568 -4.42 -12.62 24.13
C ARG A 568 -3.98 -12.92 22.70
N ASN A 569 -2.67 -12.80 22.48
CA ASN A 569 -1.95 -13.28 21.30
C ASN A 569 -0.60 -13.83 21.79
N ILE A 570 -0.44 -15.16 21.88
CA ILE A 570 0.79 -15.79 22.36
C ILE A 570 2.04 -15.36 21.57
N PHE A 571 1.88 -15.02 20.29
CA PHE A 571 2.96 -14.61 19.40
C PHE A 571 3.49 -13.20 19.71
N LEU A 572 2.81 -12.47 20.60
CA LEU A 572 3.23 -11.16 21.11
C LEU A 572 3.38 -11.17 22.63
N ASP A 573 2.46 -11.84 23.33
CA ASP A 573 2.42 -11.92 24.80
C ASP A 573 3.44 -12.89 25.40
N GLY A 574 3.99 -13.80 24.57
CA GLY A 574 4.83 -14.90 24.99
C GLY A 574 4.05 -16.09 25.58
N ASN A 575 4.79 -17.17 25.87
CA ASN A 575 4.31 -18.41 26.47
C ASN A 575 3.48 -18.16 27.74
N SER A 576 2.40 -18.93 27.94
CA SER A 576 1.48 -18.77 29.07
C SER A 576 2.05 -19.29 30.39
N PHE A 577 2.87 -20.34 30.31
CA PHE A 577 3.27 -21.14 31.47
C PHE A 577 4.74 -20.93 31.89
N ARG A 578 5.48 -20.11 31.15
CA ARG A 578 6.88 -19.77 31.44
C ARG A 578 7.24 -18.45 30.79
N ASP A 579 8.23 -17.77 31.35
CA ASP A 579 8.78 -16.57 30.75
C ASP A 579 9.41 -16.87 29.38
N SER A 580 9.20 -15.96 28.45
CA SER A 580 9.70 -15.99 27.07
C SER A 580 9.68 -14.55 26.53
N PRO A 581 10.30 -14.29 25.37
CA PRO A 581 10.23 -12.98 24.73
C PRO A 581 8.78 -12.53 24.51
N ARG A 582 8.52 -11.25 24.75
CA ARG A 582 7.20 -10.62 24.62
C ARG A 582 7.34 -9.17 24.17
N ILE A 583 6.29 -8.65 23.56
CA ILE A 583 6.18 -7.25 23.15
C ILE A 583 4.79 -6.71 23.45
N ASP A 584 4.70 -5.42 23.76
CA ASP A 584 3.43 -4.79 24.10
C ASP A 584 2.51 -4.72 22.87
N LYS A 585 1.44 -5.52 22.89
CA LYS A 585 0.47 -5.60 21.78
C LYS A 585 -0.47 -4.40 21.72
N GLU A 586 -0.96 -4.11 20.53
CA GLU A 586 -2.11 -3.24 20.32
C GLU A 586 -3.40 -4.02 20.62
N PRO A 587 -4.29 -3.51 21.49
CA PRO A 587 -5.51 -4.23 21.89
C PRO A 587 -6.59 -4.23 20.80
N LEU A 588 -6.46 -3.36 19.79
CA LEU A 588 -7.39 -3.24 18.67
C LEU A 588 -6.63 -3.41 17.36
N VAL A 589 -7.02 -4.42 16.58
CA VAL A 589 -6.42 -4.74 15.28
C VAL A 589 -7.51 -4.75 14.21
N GLY A 590 -7.28 -4.07 13.10
CA GLY A 590 -8.16 -4.04 11.94
C GLY A 590 -7.56 -4.77 10.75
N ASP A 591 -8.38 -5.55 10.04
CA ASP A 591 -8.04 -6.17 8.76
C ASP A 591 -8.93 -5.58 7.65
N ALA A 592 -8.33 -5.31 6.49
CA ALA A 592 -9.03 -5.03 5.24
C ALA A 592 -8.56 -6.01 4.16
N THR A 593 -9.47 -6.79 3.59
CA THR A 593 -9.17 -7.78 2.54
C THR A 593 -9.85 -7.40 1.23
N LEU A 594 -9.14 -7.59 0.12
CA LEU A 594 -9.71 -7.68 -1.23
C LEU A 594 -9.33 -9.02 -1.86
N GLY A 595 -10.29 -9.72 -2.48
CA GLY A 595 -10.03 -10.99 -3.12
C GLY A 595 -10.87 -11.27 -4.37
N LEU A 596 -10.36 -12.20 -5.17
CA LEU A 596 -10.98 -12.74 -6.36
C LEU A 596 -10.90 -14.26 -6.29
N ALA A 597 -11.96 -14.93 -6.69
CA ALA A 597 -11.96 -16.37 -6.88
C ALA A 597 -12.59 -16.72 -8.23
N ALA A 598 -12.03 -17.73 -8.86
CA ALA A 598 -12.49 -18.28 -10.11
C ALA A 598 -12.62 -19.80 -9.97
N THR A 599 -13.72 -20.33 -10.48
CA THR A 599 -14.10 -21.74 -10.39
C THR A 599 -14.27 -22.27 -11.80
N TRP A 600 -13.56 -23.35 -12.12
CA TRP A 600 -13.68 -24.10 -13.36
C TRP A 600 -14.01 -25.55 -13.00
N ASP A 601 -15.20 -26.02 -13.37
CA ASP A 601 -15.74 -27.32 -13.00
C ASP A 601 -15.67 -27.58 -11.48
N ASP A 602 -14.70 -28.39 -11.06
CA ASP A 602 -14.48 -28.85 -9.70
C ASP A 602 -13.27 -28.19 -9.03
N ILE A 603 -12.62 -27.26 -9.71
CA ILE A 603 -11.42 -26.58 -9.25
C ILE A 603 -11.75 -25.12 -9.00
N ARG A 604 -11.42 -24.63 -7.80
CA ARG A 604 -11.45 -23.21 -7.48
C ARG A 604 -10.03 -22.72 -7.21
N VAL A 605 -9.66 -21.61 -7.84
CA VAL A 605 -8.46 -20.85 -7.51
C VAL A 605 -8.89 -19.50 -6.96
N SER A 606 -8.30 -19.09 -5.85
CA SER A 606 -8.54 -17.77 -5.27
C SER A 606 -7.24 -17.07 -4.89
N TYR A 607 -7.28 -15.75 -5.01
CA TYR A 607 -6.24 -14.85 -4.56
C TYR A 607 -6.86 -13.75 -3.72
N SER A 608 -6.24 -13.42 -2.60
CA SER A 608 -6.63 -12.26 -1.81
C SER A 608 -5.43 -11.55 -1.21
N VAL A 609 -5.58 -10.26 -0.99
CA VAL A 609 -4.60 -9.41 -0.30
C VAL A 609 -5.27 -8.86 0.94
N THR A 610 -4.58 -8.92 2.07
CA THR A 610 -5.05 -8.39 3.36
C THR A 610 -4.05 -7.38 3.89
N TYR A 611 -4.54 -6.18 4.19
CA TYR A 611 -3.85 -5.21 5.02
C TYR A 611 -4.31 -5.39 6.47
N ARG A 612 -3.37 -5.51 7.39
CA ARG A 612 -3.59 -5.59 8.83
C ARG A 612 -2.96 -4.39 9.50
N THR A 613 -3.71 -3.67 10.34
CA THR A 613 -3.15 -2.59 11.14
C THR A 613 -2.09 -3.12 12.11
N ARG A 614 -1.27 -2.22 12.66
CA ARG A 614 -0.27 -2.58 13.66
C ARG A 614 -0.82 -3.48 14.76
N GLU A 615 -0.07 -4.54 15.08
CA GLU A 615 -0.41 -5.52 16.12
C GLU A 615 0.32 -5.26 17.43
N PHE A 616 1.41 -4.48 17.44
CA PHE A 616 2.21 -4.19 18.63
C PHE A 616 2.93 -2.83 18.56
N HIS A 617 3.34 -2.33 19.73
CA HIS A 617 4.13 -1.11 19.87
C HIS A 617 5.57 -1.36 19.45
N GLY A 618 6.10 -0.51 18.56
CA GLY A 618 7.40 -0.71 17.92
C GLY A 618 7.30 -1.14 16.46
N GLN A 619 6.11 -1.59 16.03
CA GLN A 619 5.82 -1.81 14.62
C GLN A 619 5.68 -0.46 13.89
N ASP A 620 6.49 -0.22 12.86
CA ASP A 620 6.51 1.04 12.13
C ASP A 620 5.20 1.27 11.35
N GLU A 621 4.69 0.23 10.68
CA GLU A 621 3.49 0.27 9.82
C GLU A 621 2.64 -1.00 9.98
N GLY A 622 1.45 -1.04 9.37
CA GLY A 622 0.65 -2.26 9.29
C GLY A 622 1.23 -3.27 8.28
N SER A 623 0.91 -4.55 8.45
CA SER A 623 1.41 -5.63 7.58
C SER A 623 0.49 -5.84 6.37
N LEU A 624 1.08 -6.13 5.20
CA LEU A 624 0.36 -6.46 3.97
C LEU A 624 0.77 -7.84 3.46
N PHE A 625 -0.19 -8.75 3.34
CA PHE A 625 0.09 -10.12 2.98
C PHE A 625 -0.93 -10.71 2.02
N GLY A 626 -0.47 -11.66 1.22
CA GLY A 626 -1.23 -12.28 0.16
C GLY A 626 -1.57 -13.73 0.49
N SER A 627 -2.74 -14.17 0.03
CA SER A 627 -3.26 -15.52 0.22
C SER A 627 -3.64 -16.12 -1.13
N VAL A 628 -3.12 -17.30 -1.43
CA VAL A 628 -3.51 -18.11 -2.60
C VAL A 628 -4.16 -19.39 -2.08
N SER A 629 -5.32 -19.74 -2.62
CA SER A 629 -5.97 -21.02 -2.32
C SER A 629 -6.31 -21.78 -3.58
N LEU A 630 -6.16 -23.10 -3.51
CA LEU A 630 -6.57 -24.08 -4.51
C LEU A 630 -7.52 -25.07 -3.86
N GLY A 631 -8.80 -24.98 -4.22
CA GLY A 631 -9.85 -25.91 -3.82
C GLY A 631 -10.14 -26.92 -4.91
N TYR A 632 -10.27 -28.19 -4.52
CA TYR A 632 -10.72 -29.26 -5.40
C TYR A 632 -11.91 -29.98 -4.77
N ARG A 633 -12.98 -30.13 -5.56
CA ARG A 633 -14.22 -30.82 -5.18
C ARG A 633 -14.30 -32.19 -5.85
N TYR A 634 -14.70 -33.23 -5.13
CA TYR A 634 -14.75 -34.60 -5.68
C TYR A 634 -15.95 -35.44 -5.24
#